data_AF-A0A1M3CZ76-F1
#
_entry.id   AF-A0A1M3CZ76-F1
#
_cell.length_a   1.000
_cell.length_b   1.000
_cell.length_c   1.000
_cell.angle_alpha   90.00
_cell.angle_beta   90.00
_cell.angle_gamma   90.00
#
_symmetry.space_group_name_H-M   'P 1'
#
loop_
_entity.id
_entity.type
_entity.pdbx_description
1 polymer ?
#
loop_
_entity_poly.entity_id
_entity_poly.type
_entity_poly.pdbx_seq_one_letter_code
_entity_poly.pdbx_strand_id
1 'polypeptide(L)' 'MKEVKQIDVKVSYRVCLHDIKVPNIVLEQLLKIQDQCFEFDPFHTDYSEAAEWLRNHIDEDDLDNLEYEISDIQEK' A
#
# COMPACT_ATOMS: atom_id res chain seq x y z
N MET A 1 -14.35 -12.26 -27.38
CA MET A 1 -13.58 -11.31 -26.54
C MET A 1 -14.37 -10.03 -26.45
N LYS A 2 -14.35 -9.35 -25.30
CA LYS A 2 -15.06 -8.07 -25.07
C LYS A 2 -14.05 -6.99 -24.72
N GLU A 3 -14.38 -5.73 -25.03
CA GLU A 3 -13.56 -4.58 -24.64
C GLU A 3 -14.01 -4.08 -23.25
N VAL A 4 -13.05 -3.93 -22.33
CA VAL A 4 -13.27 -3.32 -21.01
C VAL A 4 -12.71 -1.90 -21.05
N LYS A 5 -13.48 -0.93 -20.55
CA LYS A 5 -13.09 0.48 -20.55
C LYS A 5 -12.29 0.85 -19.31
N GLN A 6 -12.67 0.30 -18.16
CA GLN A 6 -12.08 0.57 -16.87
C GLN A 6 -12.32 -0.61 -15.91
N ILE A 7 -11.35 -0.84 -15.03
CA ILE A 7 -11.44 -1.78 -13.90
C ILE A 7 -10.83 -1.08 -12.70
N ASP A 8 -11.57 -1.08 -11.60
CA ASP A 8 -11.09 -0.61 -10.31
C ASP A 8 -10.73 -1.83 -9.45
N VAL A 9 -9.44 -1.98 -9.16
CA VAL A 9 -8.89 -3.12 -8.42
C VAL A 9 -8.28 -2.62 -7.13
N LYS A 10 -8.69 -3.19 -6.01
CA LYS A 10 -8.04 -2.99 -4.72
C LYS A 10 -7.17 -4.21 -4.40
N VAL A 11 -5.89 -3.96 -4.20
CA VAL A 11 -4.93 -4.97 -3.78
C VAL A 11 -4.70 -4.79 -2.28
N SER A 12 -4.87 -5.87 -1.52
CA SER A 12 -4.54 -5.89 -0.10
C SER A 12 -3.61 -7.06 0.17
N TYR A 13 -2.51 -6.77 0.84
CA TYR A 13 -1.52 -7.78 1.18
C TYR A 13 -0.99 -7.55 2.59
N ARG A 14 -0.47 -8.63 3.19
CA ARG A 14 0.12 -8.60 4.52
C ARG A 14 1.58 -9.04 4.44
N VAL A 15 2.47 -8.22 4.98
CA VAL A 15 3.91 -8.52 5.06
C VAL A 15 4.29 -8.83 6.50
N CYS A 16 4.98 -9.95 6.69
CA CYS A 16 5.51 -10.37 7.98
C CYS A 16 6.94 -9.86 8.14
N LEU A 17 7.11 -8.74 8.85
CA LEU A 17 8.42 -8.14 9.09
C LEU A 17 9.18 -8.90 10.20
N HIS A 18 10.02 -9.86 9.84
CA HIS A 18 10.97 -10.48 10.77
C HIS A 18 12.31 -9.74 10.75
N ASP A 19 12.83 -9.38 11.93
CA ASP A 19 14.15 -8.76 12.13
C ASP A 19 14.38 -7.37 11.47
N ILE A 20 13.35 -6.71 10.96
CA ILE A 20 13.46 -5.35 10.42
C ILE A 20 13.28 -4.32 11.54
N LYS A 21 14.25 -3.41 11.68
CA LYS A 21 14.14 -2.26 12.59
C LYS A 21 13.50 -1.08 11.89
N VAL A 22 12.42 -0.56 12.46
CA VAL A 22 11.74 0.64 11.99
C VAL A 22 12.36 1.87 12.67
N PRO A 23 12.89 2.86 11.93
CA PRO A 23 13.34 4.11 12.53
C PRO A 23 12.21 4.85 13.25
N ASN A 24 12.50 5.53 14.37
CA ASN A 24 11.46 6.23 15.15
C ASN A 24 10.66 7.23 14.31
N ILE A 25 11.34 8.01 13.47
CA ILE A 25 10.70 9.00 12.59
C ILE A 25 9.71 8.35 11.61
N VAL A 26 10.04 7.17 11.09
CA VAL A 26 9.17 6.38 10.21
C VAL A 26 7.94 5.92 10.99
N LEU A 27 8.13 5.36 12.18
CA LEU A 27 7.03 4.89 13.02
C LEU A 27 6.07 6.03 13.40
N GLU A 28 6.59 7.20 13.78
CA GLU A 28 5.77 8.37 14.10
C GLU A 28 4.93 8.84 12.90
N GLN A 29 5.49 8.82 11.68
CA GLN A 29 4.76 9.17 10.47
C GLN A 29 3.70 8.12 10.14
N LEU A 30 4.00 6.82 10.24
CA LEU A 30 3.03 5.75 10.01
C LEU A 30 1.84 5.82 10.98
N LEU A 31 2.08 6.12 12.27
CA LEU A 31 1.01 6.30 13.25
C LEU A 31 0.12 7.51 12.91
N LYS A 32 0.69 8.62 12.43
CA LYS A 32 -0.09 9.78 11.98
C LYS A 32 -0.92 9.46 10.74
N ILE A 33 -0.35 8.75 9.78
CA ILE A 33 -1.07 8.28 8.60
C ILE A 33 -2.27 7.42 9.02
N GLN A 34 -2.06 6.47 9.94
CA GLN A 34 -3.13 5.59 10.44
C GLN A 34 -4.27 6.37 11.12
N ASP A 35 -3.96 7.42 11.89
CA ASP A 35 -4.95 8.22 12.61
C ASP A 35 -5.71 9.19 11.69
N GLN A 36 -5.04 9.72 10.66
CA GLN A 36 -5.55 10.85 9.88
C GLN A 36 -6.03 10.48 8.46
N CYS A 37 -5.55 9.39 7.88
CA CYS A 37 -5.78 9.02 6.48
C CYS A 37 -6.41 7.62 6.36
N PHE A 38 -7.51 7.54 5.61
CA PHE A 38 -8.07 6.25 5.19
C PHE A 38 -7.26 5.61 4.05
N GLU A 39 -6.62 6.45 3.22
CA GLU A 39 -5.78 6.05 2.09
C GLU A 39 -4.54 6.95 2.05
N PHE A 40 -3.39 6.35 1.72
CA PHE A 40 -2.09 7.00 1.70
C PHE A 40 -1.48 6.89 0.31
N ASP A 41 -1.18 8.03 -0.31
CA ASP A 41 -0.44 8.08 -1.57
C ASP A 41 1.06 8.29 -1.28
N PRO A 42 1.91 7.26 -1.45
CA PRO A 42 3.34 7.36 -1.20
C PRO A 42 4.08 8.29 -2.18
N PHE A 43 3.46 8.69 -3.30
CA PHE A 43 4.07 9.60 -4.29
C PHE A 43 3.75 11.07 -4.01
N HIS A 44 2.69 11.36 -3.26
CA HIS A 44 2.22 12.72 -2.99
C HIS A 44 1.90 12.89 -1.50
N THR A 45 2.94 12.83 -0.66
CA THR A 45 2.80 12.92 0.79
C THR A 45 3.89 13.77 1.46
N ASP A 46 3.53 14.45 2.54
CA ASP A 46 4.47 15.11 3.47
C ASP A 46 5.22 14.09 4.36
N TYR A 47 4.83 12.80 4.31
CA TYR A 47 5.43 11.71 5.09
C TYR A 47 6.52 10.98 4.28
N SER A 48 7.54 11.71 3.83
CA SER A 48 8.55 11.20 2.90
C SER A 48 9.36 10.03 3.45
N GLU A 49 9.69 10.04 4.76
CA GLU A 49 10.46 8.97 5.41
C GLU A 49 9.67 7.66 5.43
N ALA A 50 8.37 7.72 5.78
CA ALA A 50 7.50 6.54 5.74
C ALA A 50 7.31 6.02 4.31
N ALA A 51 7.10 6.91 3.34
CA ALA A 51 6.94 6.53 1.94
C ALA A 51 8.20 5.85 1.37
N GLU A 52 9.39 6.37 1.68
CA GLU A 52 10.66 5.76 1.29
C GLU A 52 10.88 4.42 2.00
N TRP A 53 10.64 4.37 3.31
CA TRP A 53 10.84 3.15 4.08
C TRP A 53 9.94 2.02 3.60
N LEU A 54 8.65 2.29 3.36
CA LEU A 54 7.70 1.31 2.82
C LEU A 54 8.18 0.76 1.49
N ARG A 55 8.58 1.62 0.54
CA ARG A 55 9.08 1.18 -0.78
C ARG A 55 10.34 0.32 -0.71
N ASN A 56 11.18 0.52 0.31
CA ASN A 56 12.43 -0.21 0.46
C ASN A 56 12.30 -1.54 1.23
N HIS A 57 11.21 -1.74 1.98
CA HIS A 57 11.05 -2.90 2.87
C HIS A 57 9.76 -3.69 2.65
N ILE A 58 8.81 -3.13 1.91
CA ILE A 58 7.53 -3.75 1.58
C ILE A 58 7.47 -3.85 0.05
N ASP A 59 7.79 -5.03 -0.46
CA ASP A 59 7.67 -5.36 -1.88
C ASP A 59 6.58 -6.43 -2.08
N GLU A 60 5.93 -6.42 -3.25
CA GLU A 60 4.91 -7.41 -3.60
C GLU A 60 5.49 -8.83 -3.80
N ASP A 61 6.81 -8.97 -3.90
CA ASP A 61 7.47 -10.29 -3.89
C ASP A 61 7.65 -10.86 -2.46
N ASP A 62 7.59 -10.02 -1.41
CA ASP A 62 7.73 -10.39 0.01
C ASP A 62 6.38 -10.80 0.67
N LEU A 63 5.37 -11.12 -0.13
CA LEU A 63 4.01 -11.34 0.34
C LEU A 63 3.79 -12.74 0.90
N ASP A 64 3.29 -12.79 2.14
CA ASP A 64 2.82 -14.02 2.77
C ASP A 64 1.41 -14.42 2.25
N ASN A 65 0.60 -13.42 1.88
CA ASN A 65 -0.73 -13.60 1.28
C ASN A 65 -1.12 -12.39 0.41
N LEU A 66 -1.57 -12.64 -0.82
CA LEU A 66 -2.00 -11.64 -1.80
C LEU A 66 -3.47 -11.87 -2.19
N GLU A 67 -4.32 -10.89 -1.91
CA GLU A 67 -5.75 -10.96 -2.21
C GLU A 67 -6.17 -9.79 -3.10
N TYR A 68 -7.01 -10.09 -4.09
CA TYR A 68 -7.56 -9.11 -5.03
C TYR A 68 -9.05 -8.93 -4.77
N GLU A 69 -9.48 -7.69 -4.62
CA GLU A 69 -10.90 -7.31 -4.63
C GLU A 69 -11.20 -6.51 -5.89
N ILE A 70 -12.19 -6.96 -6.67
CA ILE A 70 -12.72 -6.21 -7.82
C ILE A 70 -13.96 -5.49 -7.34
N SER A 71 -13.88 -4.17 -7.22
CA SER A 71 -14.96 -3.36 -6.66
C SER A 71 -15.93 -2.82 -7.74
N ASP A 72 -15.46 -2.63 -8.98
CA ASP A 72 -16.28 -2.21 -10.13
C ASP A 72 -15.69 -2.68 -11.48
N ILE A 73 -16.55 -2.89 -12.47
CA ILE A 73 -16.13 -3.18 -13.86
C ILE A 73 -17.09 -2.53 -14.86
N GLN A 74 -16.53 -1.78 -15.82
CA GLN A 74 -17.31 -1.14 -16.89
C GLN A 74 -17.01 -1.74 -18.27
N GLU A 75 -18.02 -2.39 -18.85
CA GLU A 75 -18.02 -2.89 -20.22
C GLU A 75 -18.36 -1.77 -21.22
N LYS A 76 -17.82 -1.89 -22.45
CA LYS A 76 -17.98 -0.90 -23.52
C LYS A 76 -19.25 -1.13 -24.35
#